data_AF-A0AAJ0C003-F1
#
_entry.id   AF-A0AAJ0C003-F1
#
_cell.length_a   1.000
_cell.length_b   1.000
_cell.length_c   1.000
_cell.angle_alpha   90.00
_cell.angle_beta   90.00
_cell.angle_gamma   90.00
#
_symmetry.space_group_name_H-M   'P 1'
#
loop_
_entity.id
_entity.type
_entity.pdbx_description
1 polymer ?
#
loop_
_entity_poly.entity_id
_entity_poly.type
_entity_poly.pdbx_seq_one_letter_code
_entity_poly.pdbx_strand_id
1 'polypeptide(L)'
;MATTLAAQCSTAEADSTIQEKPTGPVMVPLAAPTSTSRPKERAPLTADQEAKYDWLLEQARGWKAVSSDKGKGGPLADNERMWLTRECLLRYLRATKWNQKDAEKRLLATLAWRREYGVEELTPEHISPENETGKQIILGYDKEGRVCHYLNPGRQNTNVSPRQVQHLVFMVERVLDLMPPQQETLALLINFKEGKSRSNTAPGIGQGREVLNILQTHYPERLGKALIINVPWVVWGFFKLITPFIDPLTREKLKFNEDMRQYVPEEQLWTEFNGGLDFEYDHSVYWPALQKLCGERREEQRRRWVAGGKLIGEHEAYLGGHSPTGAAGVPPSNAEDEVEAPDSAGEVSAPADAAKDKPEQAATESERNR
;
A
#
# COMPACT_ATOMS: atom_id res chain seq x y z
N MET A 1 27.88 36.20 52.07
CA MET A 1 26.84 35.24 52.49
C MET A 1 25.72 35.30 51.47
N ALA A 2 25.74 34.41 50.49
CA ALA A 2 24.73 34.31 49.44
C ALA A 2 24.10 32.92 49.55
N THR A 3 22.80 32.86 49.81
CA THR A 3 22.04 31.62 49.99
C THR A 3 21.36 31.28 48.66
N THR A 4 21.82 30.20 48.04
CA THR A 4 21.27 29.63 46.81
C THR A 4 20.00 28.84 47.13
N LEU A 5 18.87 29.21 46.55
CA LEU A 5 17.64 28.41 46.55
C LEU A 5 17.75 27.30 45.49
N ALA A 6 17.78 26.05 45.94
CA ALA A 6 17.68 24.88 45.09
C ALA A 6 16.21 24.64 44.72
N ALA A 7 15.89 24.70 43.42
CA ALA A 7 14.62 24.26 42.89
C ALA A 7 14.55 22.72 42.92
N GLN A 8 13.55 22.19 43.61
CA GLN A 8 13.27 20.76 43.67
C GLN A 8 12.68 20.29 42.34
N CYS A 9 13.38 19.37 41.69
CA CYS A 9 12.93 18.64 40.51
C CYS A 9 11.88 17.60 40.95
N SER A 10 10.62 17.84 40.65
CA SER A 10 9.52 16.88 40.85
C SER A 10 9.61 15.83 39.74
N THR A 11 10.12 14.64 40.08
CA THR A 11 10.06 13.45 39.22
C THR A 11 8.60 12.99 39.13
N ALA A 12 7.96 13.24 37.99
CA ALA A 12 6.69 12.61 37.66
C ALA A 12 6.92 11.11 37.48
N GLU A 13 6.36 10.31 38.39
CA GLU A 13 6.29 8.86 38.26
C GLU A 13 5.48 8.51 37.02
N ALA A 14 6.06 7.66 36.17
CA ALA A 14 5.43 7.16 34.96
C ALA A 14 4.32 6.18 35.36
N ASP A 15 3.08 6.57 35.14
CA ASP A 15 1.91 5.71 35.27
C ASP A 15 1.95 4.66 34.14
N SER A 16 2.41 3.46 34.50
CA SER A 16 2.48 2.32 33.59
C SER A 16 1.12 1.63 33.53
N THR A 17 0.20 2.19 32.75
CA THR A 17 -1.00 1.45 32.33
C THR A 17 -0.57 0.18 31.61
N ILE A 18 -0.66 -0.95 32.30
CA ILE A 18 -0.55 -2.30 31.74
C ILE A 18 -1.66 -2.42 30.70
N GLN A 19 -1.30 -2.36 29.41
CA GLN A 19 -2.22 -2.77 28.36
C GLN A 19 -2.47 -4.27 28.52
N GLU A 20 -3.66 -4.63 28.99
CA GLU A 20 -4.10 -6.02 29.06
C GLU A 20 -3.99 -6.65 27.66
N LYS A 21 -3.24 -7.75 27.57
CA LYS A 21 -3.08 -8.52 26.34
C LYS A 21 -4.47 -9.07 25.97
N PRO A 22 -4.94 -8.92 24.71
CA PRO A 22 -6.26 -9.39 24.30
C PRO A 22 -6.47 -10.85 24.71
N THR A 23 -7.61 -11.16 25.33
CA THR A 23 -7.92 -12.48 25.90
C THR A 23 -8.38 -13.52 24.87
N GLY A 24 -8.12 -13.29 23.57
CA GLY A 24 -8.54 -14.18 22.47
C GLY A 24 -7.68 -13.99 21.22
N PRO A 25 -7.90 -14.82 20.17
CA PRO A 25 -7.10 -14.77 18.96
C PRO A 25 -7.25 -13.43 18.25
N VAL A 26 -6.16 -12.96 17.65
CA VAL A 26 -6.18 -11.79 16.76
C VAL A 26 -6.91 -12.16 15.48
N MET A 27 -7.84 -11.32 15.04
CA MET A 27 -8.63 -11.56 13.81
C MET A 27 -8.46 -10.46 12.75
N VAL A 28 -7.66 -9.44 13.03
CA VAL A 28 -7.44 -8.27 12.17
C VAL A 28 -5.96 -8.10 11.83
N PRO A 29 -5.60 -7.42 10.72
CA PRO A 29 -4.20 -7.12 10.42
C PRO A 29 -3.54 -6.29 11.52
N LEU A 30 -2.26 -6.56 11.77
CA LEU A 30 -1.43 -5.68 12.61
C LEU A 30 -1.09 -4.41 11.84
N ALA A 31 -1.19 -3.25 12.50
CA ALA A 31 -1.09 -1.94 11.84
C ALA A 31 0.35 -1.44 11.64
N ALA A 32 1.32 -2.00 12.37
CA ALA A 32 2.70 -1.52 12.39
C ALA A 32 3.71 -2.64 12.73
N PRO A 33 4.98 -2.50 12.26
CA PRO A 33 6.08 -3.34 12.71
C PRO A 33 6.40 -3.13 14.18
N THR A 34 7.22 -4.02 14.76
CA THR A 34 7.69 -3.85 16.14
C THR A 34 8.71 -2.71 16.21
N SER A 35 8.88 -2.14 17.41
CA SER A 35 9.93 -1.14 17.67
C SER A 35 11.35 -1.70 17.52
N THR A 36 11.49 -3.03 17.44
CA THR A 36 12.74 -3.75 17.22
C THR A 36 13.01 -4.04 15.73
N SER A 37 12.04 -3.88 14.84
CA SER A 37 12.27 -4.00 13.39
C SER A 37 13.27 -2.93 12.92
N ARG A 38 14.21 -3.33 12.07
CA ARG A 38 15.25 -2.48 11.50
C ARG A 38 15.27 -2.65 9.98
N PRO A 39 14.57 -1.80 9.22
CA PRO A 39 14.68 -1.78 7.77
C PRO A 39 16.14 -1.68 7.34
N LYS A 40 16.52 -2.52 6.38
CA LYS A 40 17.87 -2.46 5.83
C LYS A 40 18.05 -1.16 5.06
N GLU A 41 18.98 -0.32 5.51
CA GLU A 41 19.35 0.89 4.80
C GLU A 41 19.89 0.54 3.41
N ARG A 42 19.43 1.29 2.40
CA ARG A 42 19.95 1.19 1.05
C ARG A 42 21.22 2.03 0.95
N ALA A 43 22.19 1.50 0.21
CA ALA A 43 23.37 2.29 -0.13
C ALA A 43 22.95 3.59 -0.84
N PRO A 44 23.63 4.72 -0.56
CA PRO A 44 23.46 5.94 -1.33
C PRO A 44 23.69 5.68 -2.82
N LEU A 45 23.01 6.44 -3.67
CA LEU A 45 23.24 6.36 -5.11
C LEU A 45 24.65 6.85 -5.44
N THR A 46 25.33 6.18 -6.36
CA THR A 46 26.54 6.72 -6.96
C THR A 46 26.19 7.92 -7.85
N ALA A 47 27.18 8.76 -8.21
CA ALA A 47 26.93 9.90 -9.10
C ALA A 47 26.32 9.49 -10.45
N ASP A 48 26.75 8.35 -11.02
CA ASP A 48 26.16 7.79 -12.25
C ASP A 48 24.70 7.37 -12.04
N GLN A 49 24.40 6.74 -10.89
CA GLN A 49 23.05 6.32 -10.55
C GLN A 49 22.11 7.52 -10.32
N GLU A 50 22.61 8.57 -9.64
CA GLU A 50 21.86 9.82 -9.44
C GLU A 50 21.54 10.47 -10.79
N ALA A 51 22.53 10.63 -11.68
CA ALA A 51 22.32 11.19 -13.01
C ALA A 51 21.29 10.39 -13.83
N LYS A 52 21.29 9.05 -13.68
CA LYS A 52 20.30 8.19 -14.34
C LYS A 52 18.90 8.33 -13.77
N TYR A 53 18.80 8.50 -12.46
CA TYR A 53 17.54 8.81 -11.78
C TYR A 53 17.00 10.17 -12.21
N ASP A 54 17.81 11.22 -12.19
CA ASP A 54 17.43 12.58 -12.57
C ASP A 54 16.89 12.63 -13.99
N TRP A 55 17.58 11.98 -14.93
CA TRP A 55 17.12 11.87 -16.31
C TRP A 55 15.74 11.20 -16.40
N LEU A 56 15.52 10.10 -15.69
CA LEU A 56 14.26 9.36 -15.74
C LEU A 56 13.13 10.15 -15.07
N LEU A 57 13.44 10.86 -13.98
CA LEU A 57 12.51 11.76 -13.32
C LEU A 57 12.10 12.91 -14.24
N GLU A 58 13.04 13.50 -14.98
CA GLU A 58 12.75 14.53 -15.99
C GLU A 58 11.82 13.99 -17.08
N GLN A 59 12.09 12.80 -17.62
CA GLN A 59 11.19 12.15 -18.60
C GLN A 59 9.79 11.96 -18.00
N ALA A 60 9.71 11.41 -16.78
CA ALA A 60 8.45 11.13 -16.10
C ALA A 60 7.61 12.40 -15.86
N ARG A 61 8.25 13.51 -15.47
CA ARG A 61 7.59 14.83 -15.33
C ARG A 61 7.10 15.41 -16.67
N GLY A 62 7.74 15.03 -17.77
CA GLY A 62 7.36 15.38 -19.13
C GLY A 62 6.11 14.65 -19.63
N TRP A 63 5.81 13.46 -19.11
CA TRP A 63 4.67 12.65 -19.59
C TRP A 63 3.33 13.33 -19.34
N LYS A 64 2.50 13.41 -20.39
CA LYS A 64 1.15 14.01 -20.35
C LYS A 64 0.02 13.00 -20.48
N ALA A 65 0.31 11.84 -21.05
CA ALA A 65 -0.66 10.79 -21.31
C ALA A 65 0.01 9.42 -21.23
N VAL A 66 -0.81 8.40 -20.93
CA VAL A 66 -0.44 6.99 -21.07
C VAL A 66 -0.94 6.50 -22.42
N SER A 67 -0.04 5.91 -23.20
CA SER A 67 -0.39 5.21 -24.43
C SER A 67 -0.83 3.78 -24.12
N SER A 68 -1.85 3.28 -24.80
CA SER A 68 -2.31 1.90 -24.67
C SER A 68 -2.82 1.41 -26.02
N ASP A 69 -2.40 0.21 -26.40
CA ASP A 69 -2.80 -0.44 -27.65
C ASP A 69 -4.20 -1.06 -27.56
N LYS A 70 -4.80 -1.11 -26.36
CA LYS A 70 -6.14 -1.67 -26.09
C LYS A 70 -7.20 -0.60 -25.82
N GLY A 71 -6.94 0.64 -26.21
CA GLY A 71 -7.93 1.74 -26.15
C GLY A 71 -8.16 2.34 -24.76
N LYS A 72 -7.37 1.98 -23.74
CA LYS A 72 -7.42 2.60 -22.41
C LYS A 72 -6.33 3.67 -22.21
N GLY A 73 -5.88 4.29 -23.29
CA GLY A 73 -4.97 5.43 -23.24
C GLY A 73 -5.66 6.70 -22.76
N GLY A 74 -4.90 7.78 -22.56
CA GLY A 74 -5.45 9.09 -22.18
C GLY A 74 -4.57 9.88 -21.23
N PRO A 75 -5.01 11.08 -20.79
CA PRO A 75 -4.23 11.96 -19.91
C PRO A 75 -3.73 11.26 -18.66
N LEU A 76 -2.53 11.62 -18.20
CA LEU A 76 -1.93 11.09 -16.98
C LEU A 76 -2.71 11.58 -15.75
N ALA A 77 -3.35 10.65 -15.04
CA ALA A 77 -4.22 10.91 -13.90
C ALA A 77 -3.43 11.14 -12.60
N ASP A 78 -4.07 11.76 -11.61
CA ASP A 78 -3.42 12.11 -10.33
C ASP A 78 -2.91 10.89 -9.56
N ASN A 79 -3.67 9.79 -9.54
CA ASN A 79 -3.21 8.55 -8.91
C ASN A 79 -1.96 7.96 -9.59
N GLU A 80 -1.85 8.10 -10.92
CA GLU A 80 -0.67 7.67 -11.67
C GLU A 80 0.54 8.57 -11.41
N ARG A 81 0.32 9.88 -11.30
CA ARG A 81 1.36 10.84 -10.88
C ARG A 81 1.88 10.53 -9.49
N MET A 82 0.97 10.24 -8.56
CA MET A 82 1.29 9.84 -7.19
C MET A 82 2.04 8.49 -7.14
N TRP A 83 1.69 7.54 -8.01
CA TRP A 83 2.36 6.23 -8.11
C TRP A 83 3.81 6.34 -8.61
N LEU A 84 4.13 7.36 -9.42
CA LEU A 84 5.48 7.64 -9.92
C LEU A 84 6.37 8.32 -8.87
N THR A 85 6.53 7.67 -7.71
CA THR A 85 7.41 8.11 -6.62
C THR A 85 8.89 7.97 -6.98
N ARG A 86 9.77 8.61 -6.19
CA ARG A 86 11.22 8.43 -6.31
C ARG A 86 11.62 6.95 -6.26
N GLU A 87 11.12 6.23 -5.25
CA GLU A 87 11.42 4.82 -5.05
C GLU A 87 10.82 3.95 -6.17
N CYS A 88 9.66 4.32 -6.73
CA CYS A 88 9.12 3.68 -7.92
C CYS A 88 10.10 3.77 -9.10
N LEU A 89 10.56 4.96 -9.45
CA LEU A 89 11.53 5.12 -10.55
C LEU A 89 12.81 4.31 -10.30
N LEU A 90 13.32 4.32 -9.07
CA LEU A 90 14.51 3.56 -8.69
C LEU A 90 14.30 2.05 -8.76
N ARG A 91 13.11 1.51 -8.43
CA ARG A 91 12.80 0.07 -8.62
C ARG A 91 12.95 -0.33 -10.08
N TYR A 92 12.44 0.49 -11.00
CA TYR A 92 12.51 0.20 -12.43
C TYR A 92 13.95 0.31 -12.95
N LEU A 93 14.71 1.34 -12.53
CA LEU A 93 16.13 1.46 -12.86
C LEU A 93 16.93 0.25 -12.40
N ARG A 94 16.76 -0.21 -11.14
CA ARG A 94 17.45 -1.40 -10.64
C ARG A 94 17.07 -2.64 -11.44
N ALA A 95 15.78 -2.83 -11.72
CA ALA A 95 15.28 -3.99 -12.45
C ALA A 95 15.78 -4.06 -13.90
N THR A 96 16.14 -2.93 -14.50
CA THR A 96 16.73 -2.85 -15.85
C THR A 96 18.25 -2.68 -15.82
N LYS A 97 18.89 -3.00 -14.69
CA LYS A 97 20.36 -2.88 -14.51
C LYS A 97 20.88 -1.49 -14.85
N TRP A 98 20.12 -0.47 -14.45
CA TRP A 98 20.40 0.95 -14.67
C TRP A 98 20.43 1.38 -16.15
N ASN A 99 19.74 0.64 -17.03
CA ASN A 99 19.43 1.11 -18.37
C ASN A 99 18.21 2.04 -18.32
N GLN A 100 18.45 3.32 -18.58
CA GLN A 100 17.47 4.42 -18.56
C GLN A 100 16.30 4.20 -19.54
N LYS A 101 16.60 3.82 -20.78
CA LYS A 101 15.58 3.65 -21.84
C LYS A 101 14.72 2.42 -21.61
N ASP A 102 15.33 1.34 -21.13
CA ASP A 102 14.58 0.15 -20.73
C ASP A 102 13.70 0.43 -19.50
N ALA A 103 14.18 1.23 -18.54
CA ALA A 103 13.40 1.64 -17.36
C ALA A 103 12.18 2.48 -17.77
N GLU A 104 12.39 3.50 -18.60
CA GLU A 104 11.32 4.34 -19.18
C GLU A 104 10.27 3.50 -19.91
N LYS A 105 10.71 2.64 -20.84
CA LYS A 105 9.80 1.76 -21.61
C LYS A 105 8.97 0.87 -20.68
N ARG A 106 9.59 0.31 -19.65
CA ARG A 106 8.94 -0.62 -18.73
C ARG A 106 7.98 0.08 -17.76
N LEU A 107 8.28 1.30 -17.33
CA LEU A 107 7.37 2.15 -16.56
C LEU A 107 6.11 2.47 -17.37
N LEU A 108 6.27 2.98 -18.59
CA LEU A 108 5.15 3.30 -19.49
C LEU A 108 4.30 2.06 -19.79
N ALA A 109 4.92 0.92 -20.07
CA ALA A 109 4.22 -0.34 -20.25
C ALA A 109 3.44 -0.77 -19.01
N THR A 110 3.93 -0.45 -17.81
CA THR A 110 3.21 -0.77 -16.57
C THR A 110 2.06 0.19 -16.31
N LEU A 111 2.20 1.48 -16.59
CA LEU A 111 1.08 2.43 -16.56
C LEU A 111 -0.05 1.98 -17.51
N ALA A 112 0.31 1.61 -18.74
CA ALA A 112 -0.64 1.06 -19.71
C ALA A 112 -1.31 -0.21 -19.19
N TRP A 113 -0.52 -1.17 -18.70
CA TRP A 113 -1.03 -2.41 -18.12
C TRP A 113 -1.98 -2.17 -16.95
N ARG A 114 -1.67 -1.25 -16.03
CA ARG A 114 -2.53 -0.95 -14.87
C ARG A 114 -3.93 -0.54 -15.32
N ARG A 115 -4.04 0.29 -16.36
CA ARG A 115 -5.32 0.69 -16.97
C ARG A 115 -6.00 -0.48 -17.67
N GLU A 116 -5.27 -1.18 -18.53
CA GLU A 116 -5.78 -2.31 -19.32
C GLU A 116 -6.32 -3.43 -18.46
N TYR A 117 -5.57 -3.80 -17.42
CA TYR A 117 -5.92 -4.84 -16.46
C TYR A 117 -7.05 -4.39 -15.52
N GLY A 118 -7.20 -3.07 -15.33
CA GLY A 118 -8.20 -2.48 -14.46
C GLY A 118 -7.82 -2.58 -12.98
N VAL A 119 -6.56 -2.31 -12.65
CA VAL A 119 -6.02 -2.46 -11.28
C VAL A 119 -6.76 -1.56 -10.27
N GLU A 120 -7.09 -0.34 -10.67
CA GLU A 120 -7.78 0.65 -9.83
C GLU A 120 -9.27 0.30 -9.68
N GLU A 121 -9.84 -0.44 -10.63
CA GLU A 121 -11.24 -0.86 -10.68
C GLU A 121 -11.51 -2.17 -9.92
N LEU A 122 -10.47 -2.86 -9.43
CA LEU A 122 -10.64 -4.05 -8.59
C LEU A 122 -11.21 -3.65 -7.23
N THR A 123 -12.46 -4.03 -6.96
CA THR A 123 -13.13 -3.70 -5.70
C THR A 123 -13.01 -4.81 -4.65
N PRO A 124 -13.08 -4.46 -3.34
CA PRO A 124 -13.09 -5.46 -2.28
C PRO A 124 -14.24 -6.45 -2.39
N GLU A 125 -15.40 -6.02 -2.88
CA GLU A 125 -16.61 -6.84 -3.01
C GLU A 125 -16.45 -7.86 -4.14
N HIS A 126 -15.86 -7.43 -5.27
CA HIS A 126 -15.57 -8.34 -6.39
C HIS A 126 -14.58 -9.43 -5.99
N ILE A 127 -13.57 -9.07 -5.19
CA ILE A 127 -12.47 -9.95 -4.80
C ILE A 127 -12.79 -10.82 -3.57
N SER A 128 -13.65 -10.35 -2.66
CA SER A 128 -14.01 -11.01 -1.39
C SER A 128 -14.26 -12.53 -1.51
N PRO A 129 -15.04 -13.04 -2.50
CA PRO A 129 -15.26 -14.48 -2.64
C PRO A 129 -13.99 -15.31 -2.81
N GLU A 130 -12.92 -14.73 -3.37
CA GLU A 130 -11.64 -15.42 -3.51
C GLU A 130 -10.92 -15.57 -2.16
N ASN A 131 -11.21 -14.73 -1.17
CA ASN A 131 -10.50 -14.73 0.10
C ASN A 131 -11.35 -15.20 1.30
N GLU A 132 -12.58 -15.66 1.10
CA GLU A 132 -13.45 -16.18 2.17
C GLU A 132 -12.78 -17.24 3.05
N THR A 133 -11.85 -18.01 2.50
CA THR A 133 -11.11 -19.04 3.22
C THR A 133 -9.74 -18.60 3.67
N GLY A 134 -9.32 -17.34 3.55
CA GLY A 134 -8.00 -16.86 4.03
C GLY A 134 -6.82 -17.51 3.29
N LYS A 135 -6.96 -17.74 1.99
CA LYS A 135 -5.89 -18.30 1.16
C LYS A 135 -4.76 -17.29 0.90
N GLN A 136 -5.05 -16.00 1.02
CA GLN A 136 -4.04 -14.95 1.15
C GLN A 136 -4.35 -14.09 2.39
N ILE A 137 -3.34 -13.85 3.22
CA ILE A 137 -3.48 -13.07 4.45
C ILE A 137 -2.32 -12.10 4.54
N ILE A 138 -2.60 -10.83 4.82
CA ILE A 138 -1.62 -9.82 5.18
C ILE A 138 -1.67 -9.65 6.70
N LEU A 139 -0.58 -10.00 7.37
CA LEU A 139 -0.53 -10.03 8.84
C LEU A 139 0.90 -9.84 9.32
N GLY A 140 1.12 -8.78 10.09
CA GLY A 140 2.41 -8.55 10.73
C GLY A 140 3.56 -8.19 9.79
N TYR A 141 4.75 -8.08 10.38
CA TYR A 141 5.94 -7.53 9.75
C TYR A 141 7.20 -8.31 10.11
N ASP A 142 8.13 -8.46 9.17
CA ASP A 142 9.42 -9.09 9.43
C ASP A 142 10.37 -8.19 10.24
N LYS A 143 11.52 -8.73 10.64
CA LYS A 143 12.52 -7.99 11.43
C LYS A 143 13.16 -6.82 10.66
N GLU A 144 12.96 -6.74 9.35
CA GLU A 144 13.37 -5.61 8.51
C GLU A 144 12.19 -4.70 8.14
N GLY A 145 11.05 -4.86 8.83
CA GLY A 145 9.85 -4.04 8.63
C GLY A 145 9.09 -4.34 7.33
N ARG A 146 9.35 -5.45 6.66
CA ARG A 146 8.58 -5.88 5.48
C ARG A 146 7.22 -6.38 5.90
N VAL A 147 6.18 -5.94 5.22
CA VAL A 147 4.83 -6.51 5.36
C VAL A 147 4.88 -8.00 5.06
N CYS A 148 4.32 -8.82 5.94
CA CYS A 148 4.22 -10.26 5.78
C CYS A 148 2.94 -10.62 5.00
N HIS A 149 3.13 -11.22 3.83
CA HIS A 149 2.06 -11.69 2.95
C HIS A 149 2.06 -13.22 2.92
N TYR A 150 1.07 -13.82 3.56
CA TYR A 150 0.89 -15.26 3.66
C TYR A 150 0.12 -15.81 2.47
N LEU A 151 0.65 -16.85 1.84
CA LEU A 151 -0.01 -17.64 0.80
C LEU A 151 -0.24 -19.06 1.33
N ASN A 152 -1.50 -19.46 1.42
CA ASN A 152 -1.93 -20.77 1.88
C ASN A 152 -2.66 -21.49 0.75
N PRO A 153 -1.94 -22.04 -0.26
CA PRO A 153 -2.58 -22.67 -1.42
C PRO A 153 -3.48 -23.86 -1.06
N GLY A 154 -3.26 -24.54 0.07
CA GLY A 154 -4.18 -25.56 0.60
C GLY A 154 -5.57 -25.02 0.98
N ARG A 155 -5.73 -23.71 1.16
CA ARG A 155 -7.01 -23.05 1.47
C ARG A 155 -7.76 -22.62 0.20
N GLN A 156 -7.38 -23.09 -1.00
CA GLN A 156 -8.03 -22.73 -2.26
C GLN A 156 -9.51 -23.13 -2.29
N ASN A 157 -10.39 -22.14 -2.37
CA ASN A 157 -11.85 -22.28 -2.25
C ASN A 157 -12.63 -22.12 -3.56
N THR A 158 -12.00 -21.58 -4.61
CA THR A 158 -12.68 -21.30 -5.88
C THR A 158 -12.20 -22.22 -7.00
N ASN A 159 -12.97 -22.24 -8.10
CA ASN A 159 -12.53 -22.83 -9.36
C ASN A 159 -11.62 -21.85 -10.10
N VAL A 160 -10.76 -22.40 -10.98
CA VAL A 160 -9.83 -21.60 -11.79
C VAL A 160 -10.62 -20.57 -12.59
N SER A 161 -10.25 -19.30 -12.42
CA SER A 161 -10.87 -18.17 -13.10
C SER A 161 -9.91 -16.98 -13.14
N PRO A 162 -10.13 -15.99 -14.03
CA PRO A 162 -9.35 -14.74 -14.03
C PRO A 162 -9.35 -14.02 -12.68
N ARG A 163 -10.44 -14.15 -11.92
CA ARG A 163 -10.60 -13.54 -10.60
C ARG A 163 -9.55 -14.01 -9.58
N GLN A 164 -9.03 -15.23 -9.73
CA GLN A 164 -7.92 -15.70 -8.88
C GLN A 164 -6.62 -14.91 -9.10
N VAL A 165 -6.33 -14.52 -10.35
CA VAL A 165 -5.16 -13.68 -10.67
C VAL A 165 -5.42 -12.24 -10.22
N GLN A 166 -6.64 -11.73 -10.43
CA GLN A 166 -7.05 -10.43 -9.92
C GLN A 166 -6.95 -10.35 -8.40
N HIS A 167 -7.32 -11.41 -7.68
CA HIS A 167 -7.16 -11.50 -6.23
C HIS A 167 -5.70 -11.38 -5.80
N LEU A 168 -4.77 -12.06 -6.48
CA LEU A 168 -3.35 -11.90 -6.19
C LEU A 168 -2.88 -10.46 -6.44
N VAL A 169 -3.24 -9.87 -7.57
CA VAL A 169 -2.90 -8.47 -7.88
C VAL A 169 -3.46 -7.53 -6.82
N PHE A 170 -4.73 -7.69 -6.48
CA PHE A 170 -5.41 -6.91 -5.44
C PHE A 170 -4.69 -7.01 -4.10
N MET A 171 -4.36 -8.22 -3.64
CA MET A 171 -3.66 -8.44 -2.37
C MET A 171 -2.23 -7.89 -2.39
N VAL A 172 -1.52 -7.97 -3.51
CA VAL A 172 -0.21 -7.30 -3.66
C VAL A 172 -0.37 -5.79 -3.51
N GLU A 173 -1.36 -5.16 -4.15
CA GLU A 173 -1.62 -3.73 -3.95
C GLU A 173 -1.96 -3.39 -2.48
N ARG A 174 -2.71 -4.25 -1.77
CA ARG A 174 -2.96 -4.09 -0.32
C ARG A 174 -1.68 -4.18 0.51
N VAL A 175 -0.76 -5.06 0.15
CA VAL A 175 0.58 -5.12 0.77
C VAL A 175 1.33 -3.80 0.58
N LEU A 176 1.25 -3.21 -0.62
CA LEU A 176 1.91 -1.92 -0.90
C LEU A 176 1.27 -0.77 -0.11
N ASP A 177 -0.05 -0.78 0.08
CA ASP A 177 -0.75 0.21 0.91
C ASP A 177 -0.28 0.20 2.38
N LEU A 178 0.12 -0.98 2.89
CA LEU A 178 0.56 -1.17 4.28
C LEU A 178 2.07 -1.12 4.47
N MET A 179 2.81 -0.83 3.41
CA MET A 179 4.28 -0.82 3.42
C MET A 179 4.79 0.32 4.30
N PRO A 180 5.62 0.04 5.33
CA PRO A 180 6.17 1.10 6.16
C PRO A 180 7.09 2.03 5.36
N PRO A 181 7.26 3.28 5.80
CA PRO A 181 8.23 4.19 5.21
C PRO A 181 9.63 3.55 5.15
N GLN A 182 10.37 3.84 4.07
CA GLN A 182 11.72 3.29 3.81
C GLN A 182 11.78 1.78 3.53
N GLN A 183 10.63 1.10 3.48
CA GLN A 183 10.54 -0.27 2.99
C GLN A 183 9.93 -0.27 1.59
N GLU A 184 10.47 -1.07 0.67
CA GLU A 184 9.95 -1.20 -0.69
C GLU A 184 9.59 -2.66 -1.05
N THR A 185 9.92 -3.59 -0.16
CA THR A 185 9.82 -5.03 -0.36
C THR A 185 8.92 -5.69 0.66
N LEU A 186 8.34 -6.82 0.27
CA LEU A 186 7.50 -7.67 1.11
C LEU A 186 8.24 -8.95 1.53
N ALA A 187 7.79 -9.54 2.64
CA ALA A 187 8.12 -10.91 3.02
C ALA A 187 6.96 -11.82 2.61
N LEU A 188 7.22 -12.79 1.75
CA LEU A 188 6.23 -13.76 1.30
C LEU A 188 6.33 -15.00 2.18
N LEU A 189 5.24 -15.42 2.81
CA LEU A 189 5.22 -16.61 3.64
C LEU A 189 4.33 -17.66 2.99
N ILE A 190 4.89 -18.79 2.56
CA ILE A 190 4.14 -19.80 1.79
C ILE A 190 4.02 -21.06 2.63
N ASN A 191 2.79 -21.48 2.89
CA ASN A 191 2.49 -22.72 3.59
C ASN A 191 1.83 -23.73 2.64
N PHE A 192 2.59 -24.74 2.20
CA PHE A 192 2.09 -25.77 1.30
C PHE A 192 1.34 -26.92 2.00
N LYS A 193 0.94 -26.74 3.27
CA LYS A 193 0.05 -27.67 3.99
C LYS A 193 -1.19 -27.98 3.14
N GLU A 194 -1.50 -29.26 2.98
CA GLU A 194 -2.65 -29.72 2.21
C GLU A 194 -3.97 -29.27 2.85
N GLY A 195 -4.96 -29.00 2.00
CA GLY A 195 -6.31 -28.67 2.45
C GLY A 195 -7.17 -29.91 2.67
N LYS A 196 -8.25 -29.78 3.45
CA LYS A 196 -9.21 -30.87 3.71
C LYS A 196 -9.84 -31.47 2.42
N SER A 197 -9.96 -30.67 1.36
CA SER A 197 -10.64 -31.03 0.12
C SER A 197 -9.75 -30.98 -1.13
N ARG A 198 -8.48 -30.58 -1.01
CA ARG A 198 -7.53 -30.49 -2.14
C ARG A 198 -6.12 -30.84 -1.69
N SER A 199 -5.62 -31.97 -2.21
CA SER A 199 -4.24 -32.42 -2.05
C SER A 199 -3.27 -31.78 -3.06
N ASN A 200 -3.76 -31.39 -4.24
CA ASN A 200 -2.94 -30.64 -5.20
C ASN A 200 -3.08 -29.12 -5.01
N THR A 201 -2.03 -28.52 -4.46
CA THR A 201 -1.95 -27.09 -4.15
C THR A 201 -1.28 -26.26 -5.25
N ALA A 202 -0.77 -26.90 -6.31
CA ALA A 202 -0.07 -26.20 -7.38
C ALA A 202 -1.06 -25.53 -8.35
N PRO A 203 -0.83 -24.25 -8.75
CA PRO A 203 -1.62 -23.62 -9.79
C PRO A 203 -1.39 -24.32 -11.14
N GLY A 204 -2.39 -24.25 -12.02
CA GLY A 204 -2.23 -24.72 -13.40
C GLY A 204 -1.15 -23.93 -14.14
N ILE A 205 -0.42 -24.59 -15.06
CA ILE A 205 0.74 -24.00 -15.76
C ILE A 205 0.42 -22.66 -16.44
N GLY A 206 -0.75 -22.55 -17.08
CA GLY A 206 -1.18 -21.31 -17.75
C GLY A 206 -1.30 -20.12 -16.80
N GLN A 207 -2.02 -20.32 -15.70
CA GLN A 207 -2.19 -19.32 -14.65
C GLN A 207 -0.86 -18.98 -13.97
N GLY A 208 -0.02 -19.99 -13.73
CA GLY A 208 1.32 -19.78 -13.19
C GLY A 208 2.20 -18.89 -14.08
N ARG A 209 2.14 -19.07 -15.41
CA ARG A 209 2.85 -18.21 -16.37
C ARG A 209 2.32 -16.78 -16.39
N GLU A 210 1.01 -16.60 -16.35
CA GLU A 210 0.39 -15.28 -16.28
C GLU A 210 0.81 -14.53 -15.03
N VAL A 211 0.68 -15.16 -13.85
CA VAL A 211 1.11 -14.61 -12.57
C VAL A 211 2.60 -14.26 -12.59
N LEU A 212 3.45 -15.17 -13.09
CA LEU A 212 4.88 -14.92 -13.18
C LEU A 212 5.18 -13.71 -14.06
N ASN A 213 4.53 -13.60 -15.22
CA ASN A 213 4.70 -12.47 -16.12
C ASN A 213 4.27 -11.15 -15.47
N ILE A 214 3.15 -11.13 -14.75
CA ILE A 214 2.67 -9.95 -14.02
C ILE A 214 3.69 -9.52 -12.97
N LEU A 215 4.10 -10.44 -12.09
CA LEU A 215 5.03 -10.14 -10.99
C LEU A 215 6.41 -9.72 -11.51
N GLN A 216 6.93 -10.43 -12.51
CA GLN A 216 8.25 -10.14 -13.08
C GLN A 216 8.28 -8.86 -13.90
N THR A 217 7.17 -8.45 -14.53
CA THR A 217 7.13 -7.27 -15.40
C THR A 217 6.68 -6.02 -14.64
N HIS A 218 5.60 -6.10 -13.88
CA HIS A 218 4.89 -4.94 -13.32
C HIS A 218 5.14 -4.71 -11.82
N TYR A 219 5.73 -5.69 -11.12
CA TYR A 219 6.13 -5.57 -9.71
C TYR A 219 7.64 -5.79 -9.50
N PRO A 220 8.52 -5.06 -10.24
CA PRO A 220 9.96 -5.19 -10.09
C PRO A 220 10.41 -4.92 -8.65
N GLU A 221 11.44 -5.63 -8.21
CA GLU A 221 12.16 -5.33 -6.97
C GLU A 221 11.26 -5.35 -5.71
N ARG A 222 10.13 -6.07 -5.72
CA ARG A 222 9.20 -6.17 -4.58
C ARG A 222 9.47 -7.34 -3.63
N LEU A 223 10.10 -8.43 -4.10
CA LEU A 223 10.40 -9.58 -3.23
C LEU A 223 11.64 -9.33 -2.38
N GLY A 224 11.45 -9.23 -1.06
CA GLY A 224 12.52 -9.10 -0.09
C GLY A 224 12.96 -10.45 0.48
N LYS A 225 11.99 -11.28 0.88
CA LYS A 225 12.21 -12.64 1.41
C LYS A 225 11.06 -13.55 1.06
N ALA A 226 11.31 -14.84 0.87
CA ALA A 226 10.28 -15.88 0.78
C ALA A 226 10.56 -16.96 1.82
N LEU A 227 9.62 -17.15 2.74
CA LEU A 227 9.69 -18.05 3.88
C LEU A 227 8.70 -19.19 3.64
N ILE A 228 9.22 -20.39 3.40
CA ILE A 228 8.44 -21.48 2.82
C ILE A 228 8.46 -22.68 3.77
N ILE A 229 7.28 -23.16 4.14
CA ILE A 229 7.09 -24.34 5.01
C ILE A 229 6.20 -25.40 4.36
N ASN A 230 6.26 -26.62 4.90
CA ASN A 230 5.43 -27.76 4.48
C ASN A 230 5.56 -28.10 2.98
N VAL A 231 6.74 -27.86 2.42
CA VAL A 231 7.01 -28.08 0.99
C VAL A 231 6.85 -29.56 0.62
N PRO A 232 5.98 -29.91 -0.33
CA PRO A 232 5.82 -31.29 -0.79
C PRO A 232 7.14 -31.80 -1.37
N TRP A 233 7.46 -33.08 -1.12
CA TRP A 233 8.72 -33.69 -1.57
C TRP A 233 8.97 -33.51 -3.07
N VAL A 234 7.90 -33.52 -3.88
CA VAL A 234 7.96 -33.28 -5.34
C VAL A 234 8.42 -31.85 -5.69
N VAL A 235 8.03 -30.85 -4.91
CA VAL A 235 8.47 -29.45 -5.08
C VAL A 235 9.95 -29.33 -4.74
N TRP A 236 10.43 -30.08 -3.75
CA TRP A 236 11.86 -30.19 -3.43
C TRP A 236 12.68 -30.77 -4.59
N GLY A 237 12.16 -31.81 -5.26
CA GLY A 237 12.78 -32.39 -6.45
C GLY A 237 12.86 -31.39 -7.61
N PHE A 238 11.75 -30.69 -7.89
CA PHE A 238 11.70 -29.64 -8.92
C PHE A 238 12.67 -28.48 -8.60
N PHE A 239 12.66 -28.00 -7.35
CA PHE A 239 13.52 -26.88 -6.95
C PHE A 239 15.00 -27.24 -7.06
N LYS A 240 15.42 -28.44 -6.65
CA LYS A 240 16.80 -28.91 -6.83
C LYS A 240 17.23 -28.91 -8.30
N LEU A 241 16.33 -29.26 -9.21
CA LEU A 241 16.61 -29.28 -10.65
C LEU A 241 16.78 -27.88 -11.24
N ILE A 242 15.97 -26.91 -10.81
CA ILE A 242 16.02 -25.53 -11.35
C ILE A 242 17.00 -24.61 -10.62
N THR A 243 17.40 -24.94 -9.39
CA THR A 243 18.30 -24.13 -8.54
C THR A 243 19.56 -23.63 -9.25
N PRO A 244 20.28 -24.44 -10.06
CA PRO A 244 21.47 -23.98 -10.78
C PRO A 244 21.21 -22.80 -11.74
N PHE A 245 19.97 -22.63 -12.18
CA PHE A 245 19.54 -21.57 -13.11
C PHE A 245 18.90 -20.36 -12.41
N ILE A 246 18.73 -20.43 -11.08
CA ILE A 246 18.24 -19.30 -10.27
C ILE A 246 19.42 -18.40 -9.91
N ASP A 247 19.31 -17.13 -10.27
CA ASP A 247 20.28 -16.08 -9.91
C ASP A 247 20.58 -16.09 -8.39
N PRO A 248 21.86 -15.96 -7.97
CA PRO A 248 22.24 -16.04 -6.57
C PRO A 248 21.44 -15.11 -5.63
N LEU A 249 21.13 -13.88 -6.07
CA LEU A 249 20.35 -12.93 -5.26
C LEU A 249 18.91 -13.39 -5.06
N THR A 250 18.35 -14.12 -6.02
CA THR A 250 17.02 -14.72 -5.87
C THR A 250 17.07 -15.90 -4.90
N ARG A 251 18.13 -16.71 -4.96
CA ARG A 251 18.32 -17.87 -4.07
C ARG A 251 18.48 -17.47 -2.62
N GLU A 252 19.22 -16.40 -2.33
CA GLU A 252 19.43 -15.89 -0.97
C GLU A 252 18.12 -15.48 -0.27
N LYS A 253 17.11 -15.07 -1.04
CA LYS A 253 15.80 -14.66 -0.54
C LYS A 253 14.92 -15.83 -0.12
N LEU A 254 15.15 -17.05 -0.63
CA LEU A 254 14.31 -18.22 -0.38
C LEU A 254 14.81 -18.99 0.85
N LYS A 255 13.95 -19.15 1.86
CA LYS A 255 14.22 -19.88 3.11
C LYS A 255 13.22 -21.01 3.26
N PHE A 256 13.70 -22.24 3.35
CA PHE A 256 12.88 -23.45 3.31
C PHE A 256 12.96 -24.20 4.63
N ASN A 257 11.84 -24.39 5.32
CA ASN A 257 11.71 -25.18 6.55
C ASN A 257 12.73 -24.82 7.65
N GLU A 258 13.25 -23.59 7.65
CA GLU A 258 14.06 -23.02 8.73
C GLU A 258 13.16 -22.56 9.90
N ASP A 259 13.77 -22.12 11.00
CA ASP A 259 13.03 -21.42 12.06
C ASP A 259 12.68 -20.00 11.59
N MET A 260 11.40 -19.80 11.23
CA MET A 260 10.93 -18.53 10.67
C MET A 260 11.03 -17.35 11.66
N ARG A 261 11.16 -17.63 12.97
CA ARG A 261 11.41 -16.61 14.01
C ARG A 261 12.78 -15.94 13.87
N GLN A 262 13.68 -16.51 13.06
CA GLN A 262 14.92 -15.85 12.68
C GLN A 262 14.65 -14.58 11.85
N TYR A 263 13.56 -14.59 11.08
CA TYR A 263 13.24 -13.56 10.09
C TYR A 263 12.07 -12.67 10.50
N VAL A 264 11.10 -13.20 11.23
CA VAL A 264 9.91 -12.48 11.71
C VAL A 264 9.91 -12.49 13.24
N PRO A 265 9.63 -11.37 13.93
CA PRO A 265 9.44 -11.36 15.38
C PRO A 265 8.35 -12.36 15.80
N GLU A 266 8.52 -13.02 16.93
CA GLU A 266 7.61 -14.10 17.36
C GLU A 266 6.18 -13.59 17.54
N GLU A 267 6.02 -12.39 18.10
CA GLU A 267 4.75 -11.69 18.29
C GLU A 267 4.10 -11.16 16.99
N GLN A 268 4.83 -11.20 15.87
CA GLN A 268 4.34 -10.82 14.54
C GLN A 268 4.13 -12.05 13.64
N LEU A 269 4.63 -13.22 14.06
CA LEU A 269 4.62 -14.44 13.26
C LEU A 269 3.44 -15.32 13.67
N TRP A 270 2.58 -15.62 12.70
CA TRP A 270 1.43 -16.51 12.88
C TRP A 270 1.83 -17.89 13.44
N THR A 271 1.05 -18.41 14.38
CA THR A 271 1.20 -19.76 14.96
C THR A 271 1.25 -20.89 13.92
N GLU A 272 0.58 -20.79 12.77
CA GLU A 272 0.71 -21.77 11.66
C GLU A 272 2.13 -21.83 11.06
N PHE A 273 2.98 -20.84 11.36
CA PHE A 273 4.41 -20.80 11.02
C PHE A 273 5.31 -20.94 12.26
N ASN A 274 4.79 -21.53 13.35
CA ASN A 274 5.48 -21.71 14.64
C ASN A 274 5.92 -20.39 15.30
N GLY A 275 5.18 -19.30 15.07
CA GLY A 275 5.33 -18.06 15.82
C GLY A 275 4.42 -17.99 17.05
N GLY A 276 4.39 -16.81 17.69
CA GLY A 276 3.62 -16.54 18.91
C GLY A 276 2.39 -15.67 18.70
N LEU A 277 2.09 -15.26 17.46
CA LEU A 277 0.86 -14.54 17.13
C LEU A 277 -0.27 -15.53 16.90
N ASP A 278 -1.12 -15.69 17.93
CA ASP A 278 -2.36 -16.43 17.82
C ASP A 278 -3.35 -15.65 16.94
N PHE A 279 -3.51 -16.09 15.69
CA PHE A 279 -4.36 -15.45 14.70
C PHE A 279 -5.36 -16.45 14.13
N GLU A 280 -6.63 -16.04 14.09
CA GLU A 280 -7.72 -16.79 13.50
C GLU A 280 -8.34 -15.98 12.36
N TYR A 281 -8.53 -16.64 11.22
CA TYR A 281 -9.13 -16.00 10.06
C TYR A 281 -10.65 -16.14 10.09
N ASP A 282 -11.35 -15.06 10.44
CA ASP A 282 -12.77 -14.86 10.16
C ASP A 282 -12.92 -13.82 9.05
N HIS A 283 -13.44 -14.22 7.89
CA HIS A 283 -13.57 -13.32 6.74
C HIS A 283 -14.43 -12.09 7.05
N SER A 284 -15.50 -12.25 7.83
CA SER A 284 -16.45 -11.19 8.16
C SER A 284 -15.84 -10.10 9.04
N VAL A 285 -14.76 -10.43 9.76
CA VAL A 285 -14.01 -9.51 10.61
C VAL A 285 -12.76 -9.01 9.90
N TYR A 286 -11.95 -9.93 9.38
CA TYR A 286 -10.64 -9.64 8.80
C TYR A 286 -10.73 -8.77 7.55
N TRP A 287 -11.62 -9.11 6.61
CA TRP A 287 -11.69 -8.44 5.32
C TRP A 287 -12.03 -6.95 5.45
N PRO A 288 -13.14 -6.54 6.11
CA PRO A 288 -13.43 -5.12 6.30
C PRO A 288 -12.34 -4.40 7.12
N ALA A 289 -11.69 -5.06 8.08
CA ALA A 289 -10.58 -4.47 8.83
C ALA A 289 -9.36 -4.18 7.95
N LEU A 290 -8.96 -5.12 7.09
CA LEU A 290 -7.90 -4.91 6.11
C LEU A 290 -8.23 -3.76 5.16
N GLN A 291 -9.45 -3.74 4.64
CA GLN A 291 -9.87 -2.70 3.71
C GLN A 291 -9.88 -1.31 4.33
N LYS A 292 -10.36 -1.21 5.58
CA LYS A 292 -10.32 0.03 6.36
C LYS A 292 -8.88 0.52 6.53
N LEU A 293 -8.00 -0.35 7.03
CA LEU A 293 -6.59 0.01 7.28
C LEU A 293 -5.88 0.45 5.98
N CYS A 294 -6.02 -0.29 4.89
CA CYS A 294 -5.45 0.10 3.60
C CYS A 294 -6.05 1.41 3.08
N GLY A 295 -7.35 1.63 3.26
CA GLY A 295 -8.03 2.86 2.88
C GLY A 295 -7.48 4.09 3.61
N GLU A 296 -7.34 3.99 4.93
CA GLU A 296 -6.76 5.03 5.78
C GLU A 296 -5.32 5.37 5.35
N ARG A 297 -4.48 4.36 5.12
CA ARG A 297 -3.10 4.56 4.65
C ARG A 297 -3.04 5.27 3.29
N ARG A 298 -3.87 4.86 2.32
CA ARG A 298 -3.92 5.50 1.00
C ARG A 298 -4.37 6.95 1.09
N GLU A 299 -5.38 7.24 1.92
CA GLU A 299 -5.88 8.60 2.10
C GLU A 299 -4.83 9.50 2.75
N GLU A 300 -4.13 8.99 3.76
CA GLU A 300 -3.06 9.73 4.43
C GLU A 300 -1.91 10.06 3.47
N GLN A 301 -1.47 9.09 2.66
CA GLN A 301 -0.46 9.30 1.63
C GLN A 301 -0.94 10.30 0.57
N ARG A 302 -2.20 10.22 0.14
CA ARG A 302 -2.78 11.16 -0.83
C ARG A 302 -2.80 12.58 -0.27
N ARG A 303 -3.25 12.76 0.98
CA ARG A 303 -3.26 14.05 1.65
C ARG A 303 -1.87 14.68 1.68
N ARG A 304 -0.84 13.91 2.03
CA ARG A 304 0.56 14.38 2.00
C ARG A 304 1.04 14.69 0.59
N TRP A 305 0.72 13.86 -0.39
CA TRP A 305 1.09 14.12 -1.78
C TRP A 305 0.47 15.42 -2.32
N VAL A 306 -0.81 15.68 -1.97
CA VAL A 306 -1.48 16.94 -2.30
C VAL A 306 -0.81 18.12 -1.59
N ALA A 307 -0.53 18.02 -0.29
CA ALA A 307 0.17 19.05 0.47
C ALA A 307 1.61 19.30 -0.04
N GLY A 308 2.26 18.27 -0.58
CA GLY A 308 3.57 18.34 -1.24
C GLY A 308 3.52 18.88 -2.68
N GLY A 309 2.37 19.33 -3.17
CA GLY A 309 2.24 19.97 -4.49
C GLY A 309 1.99 19.01 -5.65
N LYS A 310 1.51 17.79 -5.38
CA LYS A 310 1.15 16.79 -6.40
C LYS A 310 2.29 16.41 -7.36
N LEU A 311 3.51 16.30 -6.83
CA LEU A 311 4.71 16.11 -7.64
C LEU A 311 4.89 14.65 -8.07
N ILE A 312 5.34 14.45 -9.32
CA ILE A 312 6.00 13.21 -9.74
C ILE A 312 7.40 13.20 -9.14
N GLY A 313 7.79 12.04 -8.61
CA GLY A 313 9.06 11.84 -7.90
C GLY A 313 9.00 12.12 -6.41
N GLU A 314 7.80 12.27 -5.83
CA GLU A 314 7.67 12.41 -4.37
C GLU A 314 8.24 11.18 -3.63
N HIS A 315 8.74 11.39 -2.41
CA HIS A 315 9.42 10.36 -1.63
C HIS A 315 8.41 9.52 -0.85
N GLU A 316 8.47 8.19 -0.97
CA GLU A 316 7.62 7.27 -0.19
C GLU A 316 7.79 7.47 1.33
N ALA A 317 8.99 7.88 1.78
CA ALA A 317 9.24 8.24 3.18
C ALA A 317 8.45 9.47 3.64
N TYR A 318 8.27 10.48 2.79
CA TYR A 318 7.44 11.64 3.09
C TYR A 318 5.95 11.28 3.05
N LEU A 319 5.51 10.58 2.00
CA LEU A 319 4.12 10.13 1.86
C LEU A 319 3.66 9.26 3.04
N GLY A 320 4.54 8.40 3.53
CA GLY A 320 4.30 7.57 4.71
C GLY A 320 4.50 8.27 6.06
N GLY A 321 4.80 9.57 6.08
CA GLY A 321 4.88 10.38 7.31
C GLY A 321 6.17 10.22 8.12
N HIS A 322 7.23 9.64 7.54
CA HIS A 322 8.52 9.47 8.21
C HIS A 322 9.46 10.66 8.03
N SER A 323 9.44 11.28 6.84
CA SER A 323 10.21 12.50 6.57
C SER A 323 9.33 13.74 6.72
N PRO A 324 9.80 14.82 7.40
CA PRO A 324 9.07 16.07 7.48
C PRO A 324 9.06 16.84 6.15
N THR A 325 10.00 16.55 5.26
CA THR A 325 10.15 17.21 3.96
C THR A 325 10.02 16.22 2.81
N GLY A 326 9.26 16.63 1.79
CA GLY A 326 9.11 15.90 0.53
C GLY A 326 10.08 16.38 -0.55
N ALA A 327 9.86 15.97 -1.79
CA ALA A 327 10.69 16.26 -2.95
C ALA A 327 10.80 17.77 -3.27
N ALA A 328 9.81 18.57 -2.86
CA ALA A 328 9.85 20.02 -2.99
C ALA A 328 10.81 20.72 -1.99
N GLY A 329 11.30 20.02 -0.96
CA GLY A 329 12.12 20.61 0.10
C GLY A 329 11.36 21.52 1.07
N VAL A 330 10.03 21.65 0.92
CA VAL A 330 9.17 22.46 1.78
C VAL A 330 8.43 21.52 2.75
N PRO A 331 8.37 21.82 4.07
CA PRO A 331 7.50 21.08 4.98
C PRO A 331 6.03 21.21 4.54
N PRO A 332 5.14 20.26 4.86
CA PRO A 332 3.73 20.36 4.48
C PRO A 332 3.19 21.69 5.02
N SER A 333 2.66 22.54 4.13
CA SER A 333 1.97 23.75 4.58
C SER A 333 0.80 23.31 5.46
N ASN A 334 0.75 23.77 6.71
CA ASN A 334 -0.44 23.64 7.54
C ASN A 334 -1.54 24.48 6.88
N ALA A 335 -2.26 23.91 5.93
CA ALA A 335 -3.45 24.50 5.33
C ALA A 335 -4.70 24.15 6.16
N GLU A 336 -4.54 24.17 7.50
CA GLU A 336 -5.60 24.00 8.49
C GLU A 336 -5.40 25.10 9.54
N ASP A 337 -5.46 26.38 9.12
CA ASP A 337 -5.65 27.54 10.01
C ASP A 337 -5.91 28.83 9.19
N GLU A 338 -6.72 28.75 8.12
CA GLU A 338 -7.36 29.95 7.55
C GLU A 338 -8.79 29.57 7.17
N VAL A 339 -9.64 29.40 8.19
CA VAL A 339 -11.08 29.61 8.03
C VAL A 339 -11.29 31.11 8.21
N GLU A 340 -11.38 31.83 7.09
CA GLU A 340 -11.89 33.20 7.06
C GLU A 340 -13.25 33.23 7.77
N ALA A 341 -13.32 33.96 8.89
CA ALA A 341 -14.56 34.24 9.57
C ALA A 341 -15.47 35.07 8.64
N PRO A 342 -16.78 34.75 8.53
CA PRO A 342 -17.68 35.57 7.75
C PRO A 342 -17.84 36.95 8.43
N ASP A 343 -17.50 37.98 7.67
CA ASP A 343 -17.64 39.39 8.02
C ASP A 343 -19.10 39.70 8.37
N SER A 344 -19.38 39.97 9.64
CA SER A 344 -20.72 40.27 10.12
C SER A 344 -21.06 41.73 9.85
N ALA A 345 -21.97 41.92 8.89
CA ALA A 345 -23.03 42.93 8.84
C ALA A 345 -22.67 44.38 9.21
N GLY A 346 -22.48 45.19 8.16
CA GLY A 346 -22.60 46.64 8.21
C GLY A 346 -24.02 47.10 8.62
N GLU A 347 -24.02 48.23 9.33
CA GLU A 347 -25.17 48.96 9.85
C GLU A 347 -26.26 49.23 8.81
N VAL A 348 -27.51 48.93 9.17
CA VAL A 348 -28.70 49.38 8.44
C VAL A 348 -29.19 50.68 9.09
N SER A 349 -29.02 51.78 8.37
CA SER A 349 -29.70 53.05 8.67
C SER A 349 -31.10 53.04 8.06
N ALA A 350 -32.08 53.43 8.86
CA ALA A 350 -33.49 53.56 8.46
C ALA A 350 -33.73 54.83 7.63
N PRO A 351 -34.69 54.82 6.68
CA PRO A 351 -35.32 56.03 6.21
C PRO A 351 -36.75 56.18 6.77
N ALA A 352 -37.09 57.44 7.06
CA ALA A 352 -38.37 57.90 7.57
C ALA A 352 -39.45 58.06 6.48
N ASP A 353 -40.69 58.08 6.97
CA ASP A 353 -41.99 58.25 6.32
C ASP A 353 -42.09 59.20 5.11
N ALA A 354 -42.95 58.83 4.15
CA ALA A 354 -44.04 59.69 3.68
C ALA A 354 -45.10 58.90 2.88
N ALA A 355 -46.36 59.12 3.26
CA ALA A 355 -47.58 58.53 2.71
C ALA A 355 -47.96 59.02 1.29
N LYS A 356 -48.76 58.22 0.57
CA LYS A 356 -50.04 58.64 -0.06
C LYS A 356 -50.79 57.49 -0.77
N ASP A 357 -52.06 57.38 -0.39
CA ASP A 357 -53.28 57.04 -1.13
C ASP A 357 -53.41 55.82 -2.10
N LYS A 358 -54.46 55.04 -1.77
CA LYS A 358 -55.25 54.03 -2.54
C LYS A 358 -56.01 54.66 -3.74
N PRO A 359 -56.83 53.91 -4.53
CA PRO A 359 -57.00 52.45 -4.72
C PRO A 359 -57.05 52.03 -6.23
N GLU A 360 -57.26 50.74 -6.55
CA GLU A 360 -58.44 50.25 -7.35
C GLU A 360 -58.25 48.83 -7.96
N GLN A 361 -59.18 47.91 -7.57
CA GLN A 361 -59.87 46.78 -8.25
C GLN A 361 -59.11 45.76 -9.15
N ALA A 362 -59.18 44.45 -8.82
CA ALA A 362 -60.06 43.38 -9.39
C ALA A 362 -59.53 42.83 -10.75
N ALA A 363 -59.64 41.57 -11.19
CA ALA A 363 -60.47 40.41 -10.91
C ALA A 363 -59.78 39.17 -11.57
N THR A 364 -59.72 38.01 -10.90
CA THR A 364 -60.32 36.70 -11.26
C THR A 364 -60.02 36.02 -12.62
N GLU A 365 -59.74 34.71 -12.50
CA GLU A 365 -60.12 33.58 -13.39
C GLU A 365 -59.49 33.44 -14.80
N SER A 366 -58.81 32.32 -15.06
CA SER A 366 -59.47 31.05 -15.42
C SER A 366 -58.47 30.00 -15.92
N GLU A 367 -58.74 28.76 -15.54
CA GLU A 367 -58.23 27.54 -16.17
C GLU A 367 -58.93 27.29 -17.52
N ARG A 368 -58.22 26.76 -18.51
CA ARG A 368 -58.48 25.45 -19.19
C ARG A 368 -57.95 25.38 -20.63
N ASN A 369 -57.36 24.21 -20.89
CA ASN A 369 -57.33 23.42 -22.12
C ASN A 369 -56.68 24.01 -23.38
N ARG A 370 -55.54 23.41 -23.77
CA ARG A 370 -55.52 22.42 -24.85
C ARG A 370 -54.36 21.45 -24.71
#